data_AF-A0A7M5US93-F1
#
_entry.id   AF-A0A7M5US93-F1
#
_cell.length_a   1.000
_cell.length_b   1.000
_cell.length_c   1.000
_cell.angle_alpha   90.00
_cell.angle_beta   90.00
_cell.angle_gamma   90.00
#
_symmetry.space_group_name_H-M   'P 1'
#
loop_
_entity.id
_entity.type
_entity.pdbx_description
1 polymer ?
#
loop_
_entity_poly.entity_id
_entity_poly.type
_entity_poly.pdbx_seq_one_letter_code
_entity_poly.pdbx_strand_id
1 'polypeptide(L)'
;MVGDDTMRESPQEFLNILIYLTPGQLAKFYIVANETMERFVNHTVPCIEDTIQENLNIMNGTALWEPIWKDCFFWAPTPTPSPGPAPGEVICESMGITPLIRLTLFGLSILLLTFMTFFVQKRRRACRDCCWGFPGPVVPLNMLDSFENRKGYMMAFGLAANSIVDVIFGENSEMIGHDLSKQIDGQLKNYSFLSIFMKIFLSVYVAMMSYPFFVAQNVRNKMIGSTFGILISTYWLAFELYKFIAYGGSCFKQINEQEGYGRSILYVLFDMPKLICLAGLVLKFAYNIFVTLEKRSEKKRQGKHVNWVYENDTNWKEEYMYIHIKEVFKKHRIAKEEKRLKRLGKVEEEPPFLQRMKTKIRGMMYEVKPGFQYGTRFCVSLCIAVLAVYGIMCFSIGLGIVIFVKLLNQLIDNVDGVQWLSDNIKVAKQDIIDYGNALGTSYWLAMMTSVILFALVMMNQMTWYRRHVIKLRSGDRSFLPSGIQKKTLAPARLMTASFKYAGFQVGYCIWGPIF
;
A
#
# COMPACT_ATOMS: atom_id res chain seq x y z
N MET A 1 10.72 52.13 20.46
CA MET A 1 12.19 52.15 20.57
C MET A 1 12.63 50.76 20.95
N VAL A 2 13.43 50.12 20.07
CA VAL A 2 14.41 49.03 20.30
C VAL A 2 13.87 47.75 20.99
N GLY A 3 13.94 46.51 20.47
CA GLY A 3 14.73 45.87 19.42
C GLY A 3 15.27 44.53 19.95
N ASP A 4 15.10 43.43 19.19
CA ASP A 4 15.96 42.23 18.99
C ASP A 4 16.62 41.49 20.20
N ASP A 5 16.88 40.18 20.24
CA ASP A 5 16.92 39.10 19.23
C ASP A 5 17.16 37.72 19.91
N THR A 6 16.86 36.63 19.18
CA THR A 6 17.49 35.26 19.20
C THR A 6 17.33 34.32 20.42
N MET A 7 17.22 32.98 20.31
CA MET A 7 17.62 32.02 19.27
C MET A 7 16.57 30.92 19.00
N ARG A 8 16.40 30.63 17.70
CA ARG A 8 15.87 29.37 17.14
C ARG A 8 17.05 28.42 16.93
N GLU A 9 17.00 27.23 17.52
CA GLU A 9 17.91 26.15 17.14
C GLU A 9 17.46 25.52 15.82
N SER A 10 18.44 25.25 14.95
CA SER A 10 18.24 24.86 13.55
C SER A 10 18.60 23.37 13.33
N PRO A 11 18.00 22.67 12.36
CA PRO A 11 18.31 21.27 12.01
C PRO A 11 19.71 21.01 11.43
N GLN A 12 20.65 21.96 11.52
CA GLN A 12 21.99 21.84 10.95
C GLN A 12 23.01 21.19 11.92
N GLU A 13 22.77 21.19 13.23
CA GLU A 13 23.69 20.56 14.19
C GLU A 13 23.65 19.03 14.15
N PHE A 14 22.49 18.44 13.86
CA PHE A 14 22.37 16.98 13.71
C PHE A 14 23.11 16.44 12.48
N LEU A 15 23.25 17.25 11.42
CA LEU A 15 24.00 16.87 10.22
C LEU A 15 25.52 17.00 10.42
N ASN A 16 25.97 17.91 11.28
CA ASN A 16 27.39 18.08 11.58
C ASN A 16 27.93 16.96 12.48
N ILE A 17 27.10 16.33 13.32
CA ILE A 17 27.51 15.18 14.15
C ILE A 17 27.77 13.93 13.28
N LEU A 18 27.01 13.73 12.20
CA LEU A 18 27.19 12.61 11.27
C LEU A 18 28.44 12.73 10.36
N ILE A 19 28.98 13.94 10.20
CA ILE A 19 30.16 14.20 9.34
C ILE A 19 31.49 14.01 10.11
N TYR A 20 31.48 13.96 11.44
CA TYR A 20 32.68 13.80 12.26
C TYR A 20 33.05 12.35 12.64
N LEU A 21 32.24 11.36 12.28
CA LEU A 21 32.62 9.96 12.47
C LEU A 21 33.65 9.56 11.41
N THR A 22 34.93 9.57 11.80
CA THR A 22 36.01 9.06 10.95
C THR A 22 35.71 7.62 10.50
N PRO A 23 36.08 7.21 9.27
CA PRO A 23 35.86 5.85 8.78
C PRO A 23 36.39 4.76 9.72
N GLY A 24 37.44 5.08 10.50
CA GLY A 24 37.99 4.19 11.53
C GLY A 24 37.08 3.99 12.76
N GLN A 25 36.25 4.96 13.13
CA GLN A 25 35.28 4.80 14.22
C GLN A 25 34.03 4.05 13.77
N LEU A 26 33.56 4.28 12.54
CA LEU A 26 32.50 3.48 11.93
C LEU A 26 32.94 2.02 11.71
N ALA A 27 34.20 1.78 11.31
CA ALA A 27 34.75 0.44 11.20
C ALA A 27 34.88 -0.25 12.56
N LYS A 28 35.32 0.46 13.61
CA LYS A 28 35.34 -0.09 14.98
C LYS A 28 33.95 -0.38 15.51
N PHE A 29 32.97 0.48 15.24
CA PHE A 29 31.58 0.24 15.62
C PHE A 29 30.97 -0.95 14.89
N TYR A 30 31.29 -1.10 13.59
CA TYR A 30 30.85 -2.24 12.78
C TYR A 30 31.52 -3.55 13.21
N ILE A 31 32.82 -3.54 13.51
CA ILE A 31 33.56 -4.71 13.99
C ILE A 31 33.04 -5.12 15.38
N VAL A 32 32.85 -4.17 16.29
CA VAL A 32 32.28 -4.47 17.61
C VAL A 32 30.83 -4.96 17.47
N ALA A 33 30.00 -4.32 16.65
CA ALA A 33 28.63 -4.79 16.42
C ALA A 33 28.60 -6.19 15.79
N ASN A 34 29.50 -6.48 14.85
CA ASN A 34 29.59 -7.79 14.19
C ASN A 34 30.13 -8.87 15.14
N GLU A 35 31.18 -8.60 15.92
CA GLU A 35 31.70 -9.53 16.94
C GLU A 35 30.68 -9.77 18.08
N THR A 36 29.88 -8.75 18.43
CA THR A 36 28.86 -8.88 19.48
C THR A 36 27.63 -9.60 18.95
N MET A 37 27.26 -9.42 17.68
CA MET A 37 26.18 -10.15 17.02
C MET A 37 26.59 -11.60 16.73
N GLU A 38 27.85 -11.85 16.38
CA GLU A 38 28.41 -13.19 16.22
C GLU A 38 28.55 -13.90 17.57
N ARG A 39 28.91 -13.21 18.66
CA ARG A 39 28.81 -13.76 20.02
C ARG A 39 27.38 -14.00 20.44
N PHE A 40 26.46 -13.08 20.16
CA PHE A 40 25.04 -13.25 20.48
C PHE A 40 24.47 -14.46 19.75
N VAL A 41 24.75 -14.62 18.46
CA VAL A 41 24.38 -15.81 17.66
C VAL A 41 25.07 -17.06 18.21
N ASN A 42 26.37 -17.04 18.50
CA ASN A 42 27.09 -18.19 19.04
C ASN A 42 26.71 -18.55 20.50
N HIS A 43 25.99 -17.67 21.22
CA HIS A 43 25.47 -17.91 22.56
C HIS A 43 23.96 -18.23 22.58
N THR A 44 23.20 -17.71 21.62
CA THR A 44 21.78 -18.07 21.43
C THR A 44 21.60 -19.35 20.63
N VAL A 45 22.52 -19.71 19.73
CA VAL A 45 22.49 -20.99 18.99
C VAL A 45 22.57 -22.19 19.95
N PRO A 46 23.45 -22.25 20.96
CA PRO A 46 23.44 -23.32 21.96
C PRO A 46 22.18 -23.33 22.82
N CYS A 47 21.61 -22.17 23.16
CA CYS A 47 20.35 -22.10 23.91
C CYS A 47 19.15 -22.59 23.09
N ILE A 48 19.14 -22.31 21.78
CA ILE A 48 18.16 -22.81 20.84
C ILE A 48 18.41 -24.29 20.55
N GLU A 49 19.65 -24.74 20.44
CA GLU A 49 20.04 -26.15 20.27
C GLU A 49 19.73 -27.00 21.51
N ASP A 50 19.92 -26.48 22.73
CA ASP A 50 19.59 -27.16 23.98
C ASP A 50 18.08 -27.25 24.17
N THR A 51 17.33 -26.19 23.80
CA THR A 51 15.85 -26.22 23.78
C THR A 51 15.32 -27.13 22.66
N ILE A 52 16.03 -27.23 21.53
CA ILE A 52 15.73 -28.17 20.44
C ILE A 52 16.11 -29.60 20.86
N GLN A 53 17.19 -29.83 21.60
CA GLN A 53 17.59 -31.15 22.10
C GLN A 53 16.66 -31.65 23.21
N GLU A 54 16.23 -30.77 24.12
CA GLU A 54 15.27 -31.08 25.18
C GLU A 54 13.89 -31.43 24.60
N ASN A 55 13.51 -30.83 23.46
CA ASN A 55 12.28 -31.15 22.72
C ASN A 55 12.43 -32.25 21.64
N LEU A 56 13.65 -32.54 21.15
CA LEU A 56 13.95 -33.65 20.23
C LEU A 56 13.73 -35.01 20.90
N ASN A 57 13.93 -35.09 22.22
CA ASN A 57 13.63 -36.30 22.99
C ASN A 57 12.12 -36.55 23.15
N ILE A 58 11.26 -35.59 22.81
CA ILE A 58 9.81 -35.71 22.97
C ILE A 58 9.07 -36.07 21.69
N MET A 59 9.53 -35.74 20.46
CA MET A 59 8.81 -36.17 19.24
C MET A 59 9.67 -36.33 17.99
N ASN A 60 9.82 -37.59 17.57
CA ASN A 60 10.02 -37.98 16.16
C ASN A 60 8.80 -37.55 15.33
N GLY A 61 8.81 -36.35 14.74
CA GLY A 61 7.71 -35.90 13.90
C GLY A 61 8.03 -34.59 13.16
N THR A 62 8.03 -34.66 11.84
CA THR A 62 8.34 -33.58 10.90
C THR A 62 7.42 -32.35 11.04
N ALA A 63 7.82 -31.32 11.80
CA ALA A 63 7.38 -29.92 11.64
C ALA A 63 8.10 -28.98 12.64
N LEU A 64 9.42 -28.78 12.50
CA LEU A 64 10.19 -27.96 13.44
C LEU A 64 9.89 -26.44 13.35
N TRP A 65 9.41 -25.96 12.20
CA TRP A 65 9.25 -24.52 11.92
C TRP A 65 7.92 -23.93 12.39
N GLU A 66 6.85 -24.73 12.45
CA GLU A 66 5.53 -24.26 12.86
C GLU A 66 5.40 -23.92 14.36
N PRO A 67 5.99 -24.70 15.30
CA PRO A 67 5.94 -24.36 16.72
C PRO A 67 6.83 -23.17 17.06
N ILE A 68 8.02 -23.02 16.44
CA ILE A 68 8.88 -21.84 16.68
C ILE A 68 8.18 -20.54 16.22
N TRP A 69 7.47 -20.56 15.10
CA TRP A 69 6.71 -19.40 14.63
C TRP A 69 5.53 -19.10 15.57
N LYS A 70 4.78 -20.12 16.02
CA LYS A 70 3.69 -19.94 16.98
C LYS A 70 4.20 -19.47 18.34
N ASP A 71 5.14 -20.16 18.96
CA ASP A 71 5.53 -19.89 20.34
C ASP A 71 6.36 -18.61 20.52
N CYS A 72 7.17 -18.21 19.53
CA CYS A 72 8.00 -17.00 19.63
C CYS A 72 7.37 -15.73 19.00
N PHE A 73 6.48 -15.87 18.02
CA PHE A 73 5.96 -14.72 17.26
C PHE A 73 4.43 -14.57 17.27
N PHE A 74 3.68 -15.58 17.72
CA PHE A 74 2.22 -15.53 17.77
C PHE A 74 1.67 -16.29 18.98
N TRP A 75 1.52 -15.61 20.12
CA TRP A 75 0.92 -16.17 21.32
C TRP A 75 -0.57 -16.46 21.09
N ALA A 76 -0.87 -17.59 20.48
CA ALA A 76 -2.18 -18.23 20.52
C ALA A 76 -2.06 -19.39 21.51
N PRO A 77 -2.88 -19.45 22.57
CA PRO A 77 -2.84 -20.56 23.50
C PRO A 77 -3.12 -21.88 22.76
N THR A 78 -2.33 -22.90 23.07
CA THR A 78 -2.54 -24.27 22.56
C THR A 78 -3.98 -24.71 22.85
N PRO A 79 -4.70 -25.31 21.88
CA PRO A 79 -6.07 -25.75 22.12
C PRO A 79 -6.06 -26.96 23.07
N THR A 80 -6.34 -26.72 24.35
CA THR A 80 -6.74 -27.80 25.26
C THR A 80 -8.15 -28.26 24.90
N PRO A 81 -8.42 -29.56 24.73
CA PRO A 81 -9.75 -30.06 24.47
C PRO A 81 -10.55 -30.08 25.79
N SER A 82 -11.40 -29.07 26.02
CA SER A 82 -12.41 -29.08 27.10
C SER A 82 -13.53 -28.07 26.83
N PRO A 83 -14.80 -28.39 27.16
CA PRO A 83 -15.95 -27.56 26.85
C PRO A 83 -16.13 -26.45 27.88
N GLY A 84 -15.59 -25.27 27.59
CA GLY A 84 -15.83 -24.04 28.34
C GLY A 84 -14.69 -23.03 28.09
N PRO A 85 -14.98 -21.73 27.87
CA PRO A 85 -13.93 -20.75 27.66
C PRO A 85 -13.11 -20.58 28.95
N ALA A 86 -11.80 -20.79 28.85
CA ALA A 86 -10.87 -20.50 29.93
C ALA A 86 -10.82 -18.98 30.21
N PRO A 87 -10.66 -18.55 31.48
CA PRO A 87 -10.54 -17.14 31.81
C PRO A 87 -9.21 -16.59 31.29
N GLY A 88 -9.26 -15.87 30.16
CA GLY A 88 -8.08 -15.21 29.59
C GLY A 88 -8.04 -15.17 28.07
N GLU A 89 -8.83 -16.00 27.37
CA GLU A 89 -8.82 -16.02 25.90
C GLU A 89 -9.70 -14.89 25.35
N VAL A 90 -9.08 -13.91 24.68
CA VAL A 90 -9.79 -12.83 23.99
C VAL A 90 -10.34 -13.37 22.69
N ILE A 91 -11.49 -14.03 22.77
CA ILE A 91 -12.22 -14.47 21.59
C ILE A 91 -13.01 -13.27 21.05
N CYS A 92 -12.39 -12.47 20.18
CA CYS A 92 -13.10 -11.50 19.36
C CYS A 92 -13.85 -12.24 18.24
N GLU A 93 -14.84 -13.06 18.60
CA GLU A 93 -15.61 -13.86 17.64
C GLU A 93 -16.41 -12.93 16.72
N SER A 94 -16.04 -12.90 15.44
CA SER A 94 -16.85 -12.32 14.37
C SER A 94 -18.22 -13.01 14.39
N MET A 95 -19.33 -12.25 14.49
CA MET A 95 -20.67 -12.84 14.35
C MET A 95 -20.72 -13.63 13.03
N GLY A 96 -21.38 -14.78 13.01
CA GLY A 96 -21.58 -15.63 11.82
C GLY A 96 -22.27 -14.93 10.62
N ILE A 97 -22.61 -13.65 10.75
CA ILE A 97 -23.21 -12.79 9.72
C ILE A 97 -22.16 -12.30 8.70
N THR A 98 -20.89 -12.17 9.10
CA THR A 98 -19.78 -11.72 8.23
C THR A 98 -19.69 -12.49 6.89
N PRO A 99 -19.64 -13.84 6.86
CA PRO A 99 -19.56 -14.60 5.60
C PRO A 99 -20.81 -14.43 4.74
N LEU A 100 -21.99 -14.33 5.36
CA LEU A 100 -23.25 -14.12 4.64
C LEU A 100 -23.24 -12.77 3.91
N ILE A 101 -22.78 -11.70 4.58
CA ILE A 101 -22.68 -10.37 3.97
C ILE A 101 -21.63 -10.35 2.85
N ARG A 102 -20.51 -11.06 2.99
CA ARG A 102 -19.53 -11.16 1.89
C ARG A 102 -20.13 -11.90 0.69
N LEU A 103 -20.88 -12.97 0.92
CA LEU A 103 -21.56 -13.72 -0.13
C LEU A 103 -22.61 -12.85 -0.87
N THR A 104 -23.41 -12.06 -0.14
CA THR A 104 -24.36 -11.13 -0.78
C THR A 104 -23.64 -10.06 -1.61
N LEU A 105 -22.52 -9.54 -1.11
CA LEU A 105 -21.72 -8.52 -1.80
C LEU A 105 -21.09 -9.08 -3.09
N PHE A 106 -20.65 -10.33 -3.07
CA PHE A 106 -20.19 -11.05 -4.26
C PHE A 106 -21.33 -11.30 -5.25
N GLY A 107 -22.49 -11.75 -4.77
CA GLY A 107 -23.69 -11.95 -5.60
C GLY A 107 -24.14 -10.65 -6.29
N LEU A 108 -24.18 -9.55 -5.55
CA LEU A 108 -24.46 -8.21 -6.08
C LEU A 108 -23.42 -7.79 -7.12
N SER A 109 -22.14 -8.09 -6.88
CA SER A 109 -21.06 -7.80 -7.83
C SER A 109 -21.28 -8.52 -9.16
N ILE A 110 -21.59 -9.82 -9.15
CA ILE A 110 -21.89 -10.58 -10.36
C ILE A 110 -23.13 -10.04 -11.08
N LEU A 111 -24.22 -9.78 -10.33
CA LEU A 111 -25.47 -9.25 -10.89
C LEU A 111 -25.25 -7.91 -11.60
N LEU A 112 -24.43 -7.04 -11.03
CA LEU A 112 -24.14 -5.75 -11.62
C LEU A 112 -23.24 -5.87 -12.85
N LEU A 113 -22.32 -6.83 -12.86
CA LEU A 113 -21.50 -7.10 -14.04
C LEU A 113 -22.29 -7.69 -15.18
N THR A 114 -23.20 -8.63 -14.91
CA THR A 114 -24.12 -9.13 -15.94
C THR A 114 -24.99 -7.99 -16.44
N PHE A 115 -25.61 -7.21 -15.56
CA PHE A 115 -26.42 -6.05 -15.96
C PHE A 115 -25.65 -5.06 -16.86
N MET A 116 -24.44 -4.68 -16.48
CA MET A 116 -23.61 -3.75 -17.27
C MET A 116 -23.24 -4.31 -18.65
N THR A 117 -22.94 -5.62 -18.72
CA THR A 117 -22.55 -6.30 -19.95
C THR A 117 -23.74 -6.45 -20.91
N PHE A 118 -24.94 -6.72 -20.38
CA PHE A 118 -26.15 -6.94 -21.17
C PHE A 118 -26.90 -5.67 -21.56
N PHE A 119 -26.85 -4.60 -20.75
CA PHE A 119 -27.70 -3.42 -20.98
C PHE A 119 -26.92 -2.14 -21.31
N VAL A 120 -25.64 -2.03 -20.92
CA VAL A 120 -24.91 -0.75 -20.99
C VAL A 120 -23.88 -0.72 -22.12
N GLN A 121 -23.22 -1.84 -22.43
CA GLN A 121 -22.22 -1.89 -23.51
C GLN A 121 -22.65 -2.68 -24.75
N LYS A 122 -22.75 -1.95 -25.87
CA LYS A 122 -22.94 -2.52 -27.20
C LYS A 122 -21.60 -3.00 -27.80
N ARG A 123 -21.62 -4.18 -28.43
CA ARG A 123 -20.52 -4.80 -29.20
C ARG A 123 -20.02 -3.84 -30.28
N ARG A 124 -18.69 -3.67 -30.36
CA ARG A 124 -18.07 -2.73 -31.31
C ARG A 124 -17.78 -3.33 -32.69
N ARG A 125 -17.50 -4.64 -32.80
CA ARG A 125 -16.96 -5.22 -34.05
C ARG A 125 -17.71 -6.48 -34.52
N ALA A 126 -17.87 -7.49 -33.68
CA ALA A 126 -18.51 -8.75 -34.07
C ALA A 126 -20.03 -8.71 -33.81
N CYS A 127 -20.82 -9.20 -34.79
CA CYS A 127 -22.25 -9.48 -34.68
C CYS A 127 -23.08 -8.32 -34.08
N ARG A 128 -23.12 -7.18 -34.80
CA ARG A 128 -23.81 -5.95 -34.36
C ARG A 128 -25.34 -6.03 -34.41
N ASP A 129 -25.87 -6.87 -35.29
CA ASP A 129 -27.31 -6.97 -35.54
C ASP A 129 -27.96 -8.11 -34.75
N CYS A 130 -27.18 -9.09 -34.29
CA CYS A 130 -27.66 -10.11 -33.36
C CYS A 130 -27.80 -9.51 -31.95
N CYS A 131 -28.94 -9.77 -31.30
CA CYS A 131 -29.25 -9.28 -29.95
C CYS A 131 -29.07 -7.75 -29.80
N TRP A 132 -29.34 -6.98 -30.87
CA TRP A 132 -29.23 -5.51 -30.90
C TRP A 132 -27.80 -5.00 -30.60
N GLY A 133 -26.81 -5.89 -30.71
CA GLY A 133 -25.41 -5.68 -30.40
C GLY A 133 -25.03 -5.93 -28.93
N PHE A 134 -25.84 -6.64 -28.14
CA PHE A 134 -25.50 -7.10 -26.79
C PHE A 134 -25.29 -8.63 -26.75
N PRO A 135 -24.65 -9.21 -25.73
CA PRO A 135 -23.80 -8.59 -24.69
C PRO A 135 -22.43 -8.16 -25.22
N GLY A 136 -21.97 -6.95 -24.86
CA GLY A 136 -20.61 -6.48 -25.12
C GLY A 136 -19.72 -6.67 -23.89
N PRO A 137 -18.58 -7.38 -23.97
CA PRO A 137 -17.72 -7.59 -22.81
C PRO A 137 -17.19 -6.26 -22.29
N VAL A 138 -17.46 -5.98 -21.02
CA VAL A 138 -17.02 -4.75 -20.37
C VAL A 138 -15.55 -4.86 -20.01
N VAL A 139 -14.70 -4.18 -20.76
CA VAL A 139 -13.29 -4.03 -20.39
C VAL A 139 -13.24 -3.15 -19.13
N PRO A 140 -12.82 -3.69 -17.97
CA PRO A 140 -12.93 -2.99 -16.68
C PRO A 140 -11.95 -1.82 -16.58
N LEU A 141 -10.82 -1.94 -17.28
CA LEU A 141 -9.70 -1.05 -17.11
C LEU A 141 -8.84 -1.01 -18.36
N ASN A 142 -8.59 0.20 -18.87
CA ASN A 142 -7.59 0.43 -19.89
C ASN A 142 -6.29 0.95 -19.23
N MET A 143 -5.43 0.03 -18.79
CA MET A 143 -4.15 0.34 -18.15
C MET A 143 -3.12 1.00 -19.09
N LEU A 144 -3.29 0.85 -20.41
CA LEU A 144 -2.29 1.26 -21.40
C LEU A 144 -2.46 2.71 -21.85
N ASP A 145 -3.71 3.17 -21.97
CA ASP A 145 -4.02 4.47 -22.61
C ASP A 145 -5.01 5.33 -21.80
N SER A 146 -5.54 4.84 -20.66
CA SER A 146 -6.43 5.65 -19.84
C SER A 146 -5.64 6.56 -18.91
N PHE A 147 -5.78 7.87 -19.13
CA PHE A 147 -5.38 8.93 -18.20
C PHE A 147 -6.58 9.44 -17.38
N GLU A 148 -7.78 8.98 -17.74
CA GLU A 148 -9.04 9.34 -17.11
C GLU A 148 -9.24 8.61 -15.79
N ASN A 149 -9.92 9.26 -14.84
CA ASN A 149 -10.39 8.64 -13.59
C ASN A 149 -9.33 7.99 -12.68
N ARG A 150 -8.02 8.30 -12.88
CA ARG A 150 -6.88 7.71 -12.14
C ARG A 150 -7.07 7.62 -10.62
N LYS A 151 -7.63 8.65 -9.99
CA LYS A 151 -7.81 8.70 -8.53
C LYS A 151 -8.76 7.59 -8.04
N GLY A 152 -9.84 7.32 -8.77
CA GLY A 152 -10.74 6.25 -8.37
C GLY A 152 -10.18 4.87 -8.67
N TYR A 153 -9.31 4.72 -9.68
CA TYR A 153 -8.59 3.48 -9.89
C TYR A 153 -7.58 3.23 -8.77
N MET A 154 -6.85 4.26 -8.32
CA MET A 154 -5.97 4.16 -7.14
C MET A 154 -6.75 3.71 -5.90
N MET A 155 -7.91 4.31 -5.62
CA MET A 155 -8.74 3.93 -4.48
C MET A 155 -9.31 2.50 -4.59
N ALA A 156 -9.79 2.10 -5.77
CA ALA A 156 -10.32 0.76 -5.99
C ALA A 156 -9.23 -0.32 -5.89
N PHE A 157 -8.03 -0.07 -6.43
CA PHE A 157 -6.90 -0.97 -6.26
C PHE A 157 -6.37 -0.98 -4.83
N GLY A 158 -6.37 0.17 -4.13
CA GLY A 158 -6.00 0.23 -2.72
C GLY A 158 -6.94 -0.59 -1.84
N LEU A 159 -8.25 -0.48 -2.07
CA LEU A 159 -9.26 -1.31 -1.42
C LEU A 159 -9.02 -2.81 -1.68
N ALA A 160 -8.85 -3.19 -2.95
CA ALA A 160 -8.60 -4.59 -3.32
C ALA A 160 -7.31 -5.12 -2.69
N ALA A 161 -6.22 -4.32 -2.73
CA ALA A 161 -4.94 -4.71 -2.17
C ALA A 161 -5.02 -4.92 -0.65
N ASN A 162 -5.58 -3.97 0.10
CA ASN A 162 -5.75 -4.12 1.55
C ASN A 162 -6.65 -5.31 1.87
N SER A 163 -7.76 -5.49 1.16
CA SER A 163 -8.64 -6.63 1.39
C SER A 163 -7.97 -7.98 1.08
N ILE A 164 -7.02 -8.03 0.14
CA ILE A 164 -6.20 -9.22 -0.13
C ILE A 164 -5.18 -9.45 0.99
N VAL A 165 -4.56 -8.38 1.50
CA VAL A 165 -3.65 -8.46 2.66
C VAL A 165 -4.40 -9.03 3.87
N ASP A 166 -5.61 -8.54 4.17
CA ASP A 166 -6.47 -9.06 5.23
C ASP A 166 -6.73 -10.58 5.06
N VAL A 167 -6.91 -11.06 3.84
CA VAL A 167 -7.13 -12.49 3.55
C VAL A 167 -5.87 -13.34 3.70
N ILE A 168 -4.72 -12.81 3.30
CA ILE A 168 -3.46 -13.54 3.37
C ILE A 168 -3.01 -13.69 4.82
N PHE A 169 -3.16 -12.64 5.63
CA PHE A 169 -2.70 -12.64 7.03
C PHE A 169 -3.80 -13.01 8.03
N GLY A 170 -5.08 -12.87 7.67
CA GLY A 170 -6.21 -13.25 8.51
C GLY A 170 -6.52 -14.74 8.51
N GLU A 171 -7.48 -15.09 9.36
CA GLU A 171 -8.03 -16.45 9.45
C GLU A 171 -9.05 -16.73 8.34
N ASN A 172 -9.10 -17.99 7.90
CA ASN A 172 -10.08 -18.45 6.90
C ASN A 172 -11.54 -18.35 7.41
N SER A 173 -11.71 -18.39 8.74
CA SER A 173 -12.97 -18.31 9.47
C SER A 173 -13.75 -17.02 9.17
N GLU A 174 -13.06 -15.89 9.03
CA GLU A 174 -13.66 -14.60 8.70
C GLU A 174 -14.26 -14.53 7.28
N MET A 175 -13.75 -15.38 6.39
CA MET A 175 -14.08 -15.39 4.98
C MET A 175 -15.23 -16.35 4.67
N ILE A 176 -15.08 -17.59 5.14
CA ILE A 176 -15.93 -18.71 4.74
C ILE A 176 -16.94 -19.05 5.86
N GLY A 177 -16.76 -18.48 7.04
CA GLY A 177 -17.52 -18.82 8.24
C GLY A 177 -16.84 -19.91 9.05
N HIS A 178 -17.10 -19.91 10.34
CA HIS A 178 -16.43 -20.77 11.31
C HIS A 178 -16.68 -22.27 11.07
N ASP A 179 -17.90 -22.65 10.70
CA ASP A 179 -18.26 -24.06 10.48
C ASP A 179 -17.57 -24.65 9.25
N LEU A 180 -17.56 -23.89 8.14
CA LEU A 180 -16.92 -24.34 6.91
C LEU A 180 -15.39 -24.24 7.01
N SER A 181 -14.85 -23.24 7.74
CA SER A 181 -13.43 -23.18 8.06
C SER A 181 -12.99 -24.38 8.89
N LYS A 182 -13.72 -24.77 9.95
CA LYS A 182 -13.38 -25.95 10.76
C LYS A 182 -13.41 -27.25 9.97
N GLN A 183 -14.38 -27.41 9.06
CA GLN A 183 -14.42 -28.57 8.16
C GLN A 183 -13.22 -28.60 7.21
N ILE A 184 -12.92 -27.44 6.59
CA ILE A 184 -11.79 -27.29 5.67
C ILE A 184 -10.48 -27.49 6.42
N ASP A 185 -10.21 -26.73 7.49
CA ASP A 185 -8.99 -26.79 8.29
C ASP A 185 -8.80 -28.17 8.93
N GLY A 186 -9.88 -28.85 9.35
CA GLY A 186 -9.82 -30.22 9.86
C GLY A 186 -9.35 -31.24 8.82
N GLN A 187 -9.74 -31.07 7.55
CA GLN A 187 -9.29 -31.93 6.45
C GLN A 187 -7.94 -31.48 5.84
N LEU A 188 -7.65 -30.17 5.90
CA LEU A 188 -6.46 -29.54 5.35
C LEU A 188 -5.26 -29.55 6.30
N LYS A 189 -5.46 -29.83 7.60
CA LYS A 189 -4.38 -29.84 8.60
C LYS A 189 -3.21 -30.76 8.22
N ASN A 190 -3.50 -31.80 7.43
CA ASN A 190 -2.50 -32.75 6.95
C ASN A 190 -1.66 -32.25 5.76
N TYR A 191 -2.04 -31.14 5.11
CA TYR A 191 -1.37 -30.63 3.90
C TYR A 191 -1.18 -29.10 3.93
N SER A 192 -0.03 -28.64 4.43
CA SER A 192 0.31 -27.20 4.52
C SER A 192 0.30 -26.46 3.18
N PHE A 193 0.49 -27.15 2.05
CA PHE A 193 0.40 -26.55 0.72
C PHE A 193 -1.04 -26.15 0.36
N LEU A 194 -2.03 -26.94 0.76
CA LEU A 194 -3.43 -26.73 0.38
C LEU A 194 -4.00 -25.45 1.02
N SER A 195 -3.53 -25.07 2.21
CA SER A 195 -3.92 -23.82 2.87
C SER A 195 -3.46 -22.58 2.07
N ILE A 196 -2.28 -22.63 1.45
CA ILE A 196 -1.77 -21.55 0.59
C ILE A 196 -2.66 -21.41 -0.66
N PHE A 197 -3.05 -22.52 -1.28
CA PHE A 197 -3.95 -22.49 -2.45
C PHE A 197 -5.32 -21.91 -2.10
N MET A 198 -5.85 -22.24 -0.93
CA MET A 198 -7.09 -21.65 -0.44
C MET A 198 -6.97 -20.14 -0.25
N LYS A 199 -5.87 -19.66 0.34
CA LYS A 199 -5.62 -18.21 0.47
C LYS A 199 -5.50 -17.50 -0.88
N ILE A 200 -4.83 -18.12 -1.87
CA ILE A 200 -4.76 -17.59 -3.24
C ILE A 200 -6.17 -17.52 -3.86
N PHE A 201 -6.96 -18.58 -3.72
CA PHE A 201 -8.34 -18.62 -4.23
C PHE A 201 -9.23 -17.54 -3.59
N LEU A 202 -9.17 -17.39 -2.26
CA LEU A 202 -9.88 -16.34 -1.54
C LEU A 202 -9.42 -14.92 -1.96
N SER A 203 -8.13 -14.76 -2.26
CA SER A 203 -7.60 -13.49 -2.79
C SER A 203 -8.20 -13.15 -4.17
N VAL A 204 -8.35 -14.15 -5.05
CA VAL A 204 -9.03 -13.99 -6.34
C VAL A 204 -10.50 -13.65 -6.14
N TYR A 205 -11.16 -14.32 -5.18
CA TYR A 205 -12.56 -14.05 -4.82
C TYR A 205 -12.77 -12.58 -4.40
N VAL A 206 -11.92 -12.03 -3.52
CA VAL A 206 -11.96 -10.60 -3.14
C VAL A 206 -11.71 -9.67 -4.31
N ALA A 207 -10.76 -10.01 -5.18
CA ALA A 207 -10.49 -9.22 -6.37
C ALA A 207 -11.72 -9.16 -7.29
N MET A 208 -12.49 -10.25 -7.39
CA MET A 208 -13.76 -10.28 -8.12
C MET A 208 -14.84 -9.42 -7.47
N MET A 209 -14.91 -9.37 -6.13
CA MET A 209 -15.84 -8.47 -5.41
C MET A 209 -15.52 -6.99 -5.68
N SER A 210 -14.24 -6.65 -5.86
CA SER A 210 -13.80 -5.29 -6.17
C SER A 210 -13.97 -4.93 -7.66
N TYR A 211 -14.21 -5.92 -8.52
CA TYR A 211 -14.28 -5.77 -9.97
C TYR A 211 -15.32 -4.74 -10.46
N PRO A 212 -16.56 -4.67 -9.90
CA PRO A 212 -17.56 -3.69 -10.30
C PRO A 212 -17.10 -2.23 -10.16
N PHE A 213 -16.21 -1.92 -9.21
CA PHE A 213 -15.70 -0.55 -9.07
C PHE A 213 -14.86 -0.11 -10.27
N PHE A 214 -14.11 -1.03 -10.89
CA PHE A 214 -13.34 -0.73 -12.09
C PHE A 214 -14.28 -0.49 -13.28
N VAL A 215 -15.27 -1.37 -13.42
CA VAL A 215 -16.29 -1.28 -14.48
C VAL A 215 -17.08 0.03 -14.37
N ALA A 216 -17.62 0.34 -13.19
CA ALA A 216 -18.39 1.55 -12.92
C ALA A 216 -17.66 2.83 -13.33
N GLN A 217 -16.33 2.86 -13.19
CA GLN A 217 -15.49 4.00 -13.55
C GLN A 217 -15.19 4.12 -15.05
N ASN A 218 -15.34 3.03 -15.82
CA ASN A 218 -15.07 3.00 -17.25
C ASN A 218 -16.34 3.09 -18.11
N VAL A 219 -17.52 3.14 -17.49
CA VAL A 219 -18.79 3.32 -18.22
C VAL A 219 -18.82 4.71 -18.87
N ARG A 220 -19.22 4.76 -20.16
CA ARG A 220 -19.32 6.02 -20.93
C ARG A 220 -20.33 7.00 -20.33
N ASN A 221 -21.48 6.48 -19.91
CA ASN A 221 -22.47 7.24 -19.16
C ASN A 221 -22.02 7.30 -17.69
N LYS A 222 -21.37 8.41 -17.33
CA LYS A 222 -20.80 8.61 -15.99
C LYS A 222 -21.87 8.59 -14.90
N MET A 223 -23.11 8.98 -15.21
CA MET A 223 -24.21 8.94 -14.27
C MET A 223 -24.57 7.50 -13.90
N ILE A 224 -24.85 6.64 -14.89
CA ILE A 224 -25.17 5.23 -14.65
C ILE A 224 -24.03 4.54 -13.90
N GLY A 225 -22.80 4.67 -14.39
CA GLY A 225 -21.63 4.08 -13.74
C GLY A 225 -21.46 4.54 -12.29
N SER A 226 -21.65 5.84 -12.02
CA SER A 226 -21.50 6.39 -10.67
C SER A 226 -22.66 6.01 -9.74
N THR A 227 -23.89 5.87 -10.24
CA THR A 227 -25.04 5.40 -9.44
C THR A 227 -24.83 3.97 -8.95
N PHE A 228 -24.37 3.07 -9.83
CA PHE A 228 -24.04 1.72 -9.40
C PHE A 228 -22.80 1.69 -8.51
N GLY A 229 -21.80 2.51 -8.81
CA GLY A 229 -20.61 2.67 -7.98
C GLY A 229 -20.94 3.11 -6.54
N ILE A 230 -21.81 4.11 -6.36
CA ILE A 230 -22.20 4.59 -5.02
C ILE A 230 -23.01 3.54 -4.27
N LEU A 231 -23.94 2.82 -4.91
CA LEU A 231 -24.73 1.77 -4.25
C LEU A 231 -23.83 0.67 -3.67
N ILE A 232 -22.89 0.14 -4.47
CA ILE A 232 -21.97 -0.90 -4.01
C ILE A 232 -21.01 -0.34 -2.96
N SER A 233 -20.41 0.83 -3.21
CA SER A 233 -19.39 1.38 -2.31
C SER A 233 -19.98 1.79 -0.96
N THR A 234 -21.20 2.31 -0.92
CA THR A 234 -21.90 2.62 0.33
C THR A 234 -22.31 1.35 1.07
N TYR A 235 -22.79 0.31 0.38
CA TYR A 235 -23.11 -0.98 1.01
C TYR A 235 -21.85 -1.59 1.64
N TRP A 236 -20.73 -1.61 0.92
CA TRP A 236 -19.47 -2.11 1.44
C TRP A 236 -18.92 -1.24 2.57
N LEU A 237 -18.94 0.09 2.42
CA LEU A 237 -18.51 1.02 3.48
C LEU A 237 -19.35 0.85 4.75
N ALA A 238 -20.67 0.71 4.64
CA ALA A 238 -21.55 0.48 5.78
C ALA A 238 -21.20 -0.81 6.50
N PHE A 239 -20.88 -1.88 5.76
CA PHE A 239 -20.43 -3.13 6.34
C PHE A 239 -19.08 -3.01 7.06
N GLU A 240 -18.08 -2.37 6.46
CA GLU A 240 -16.76 -2.20 7.10
C GLU A 240 -16.84 -1.24 8.29
N LEU A 241 -17.67 -0.19 8.23
CA LEU A 241 -17.93 0.69 9.36
C LEU A 241 -18.67 -0.06 10.48
N TYR A 242 -19.63 -0.91 10.16
CA TYR A 242 -20.27 -1.77 11.15
C TYR A 242 -19.24 -2.68 11.80
N LYS A 243 -18.36 -3.34 11.01
CA LYS A 243 -17.30 -4.17 11.58
C LYS A 243 -16.38 -3.35 12.50
N PHE A 244 -15.96 -2.17 12.02
CA PHE A 244 -15.05 -1.28 12.73
C PHE A 244 -15.65 -0.74 14.05
N ILE A 245 -16.92 -0.34 14.05
CA ILE A 245 -17.57 0.24 15.23
C ILE A 245 -17.99 -0.87 16.21
N ALA A 246 -18.69 -1.91 15.73
CA ALA A 246 -19.27 -2.93 16.59
C ALA A 246 -18.20 -3.89 17.15
N TYR A 247 -17.34 -4.45 16.29
CA TYR A 247 -16.27 -5.34 16.73
C TYR A 247 -15.06 -4.55 17.19
N GLY A 248 -14.62 -3.56 16.40
CA GLY A 248 -13.45 -2.78 16.76
C GLY A 248 -13.63 -2.09 18.10
N GLY A 249 -14.80 -1.53 18.42
CA GLY A 249 -15.05 -0.93 19.74
C GLY A 249 -15.00 -1.93 20.91
N SER A 250 -15.62 -3.09 20.75
CA SER A 250 -15.68 -4.13 21.79
C SER A 250 -14.32 -4.79 22.00
N CYS A 251 -13.64 -5.17 20.91
CA CYS A 251 -12.33 -5.79 20.91
C CYS A 251 -11.24 -4.80 21.35
N PHE A 252 -11.34 -3.52 20.95
CA PHE A 252 -10.42 -2.46 21.40
C PHE A 252 -10.44 -2.33 22.93
N LYS A 253 -11.63 -2.34 23.54
CA LYS A 253 -11.76 -2.26 25.01
C LYS A 253 -11.08 -3.46 25.68
N GLN A 254 -11.34 -4.67 25.19
CA GLN A 254 -10.80 -5.90 25.78
C GLN A 254 -9.27 -6.02 25.60
N ILE A 255 -8.74 -5.69 24.42
CA ILE A 255 -7.29 -5.67 24.17
C ILE A 255 -6.64 -4.54 24.98
N ASN A 256 -7.29 -3.39 25.15
CA ASN A 256 -6.72 -2.30 25.95
C ASN A 256 -6.59 -2.69 27.43
N GLU A 257 -7.55 -3.44 27.95
CA GLU A 257 -7.55 -3.93 29.34
C GLU A 257 -6.46 -4.98 29.59
N GLN A 258 -6.19 -5.89 28.64
CA GLN A 258 -5.20 -6.96 28.83
C GLN A 258 -3.79 -6.62 28.32
N GLU A 259 -3.71 -5.93 27.19
CA GLU A 259 -2.48 -5.78 26.43
C GLU A 259 -2.01 -4.32 26.31
N GLY A 260 -2.77 -3.37 26.87
CA GLY A 260 -2.45 -1.97 26.89
C GLY A 260 -2.73 -1.24 25.57
N TYR A 261 -2.77 0.09 25.68
CA TYR A 261 -3.26 1.02 24.64
C TYR A 261 -2.56 0.91 23.28
N GLY A 262 -1.28 0.53 23.27
CA GLY A 262 -0.46 0.47 22.04
C GLY A 262 -0.92 -0.58 21.01
N ARG A 263 -1.27 -1.80 21.45
CA ARG A 263 -1.71 -2.86 20.53
C ARG A 263 -3.11 -2.58 19.97
N SER A 264 -4.01 -2.04 20.79
CA SER A 264 -5.37 -1.71 20.37
C SER A 264 -5.40 -0.63 19.27
N ILE A 265 -4.52 0.37 19.35
CA ILE A 265 -4.41 1.40 18.30
C ILE A 265 -3.88 0.80 16.99
N LEU A 266 -2.91 -0.10 17.06
CA LEU A 266 -2.33 -0.69 15.85
C LEU A 266 -3.34 -1.49 15.05
N TYR A 267 -4.18 -2.28 15.74
CA TYR A 267 -5.28 -3.00 15.10
C TYR A 267 -6.18 -2.04 14.31
N VAL A 268 -6.54 -0.90 14.91
CA VAL A 268 -7.32 0.15 14.23
C VAL A 268 -6.56 0.75 13.04
N LEU A 269 -5.26 1.02 13.19
CA LEU A 269 -4.43 1.62 12.14
C LEU A 269 -4.27 0.70 10.93
N PHE A 270 -4.30 -0.62 11.11
CA PHE A 270 -4.22 -1.58 10.00
C PHE A 270 -5.44 -1.51 9.08
N ASP A 271 -6.64 -1.37 9.63
CA ASP A 271 -7.90 -1.33 8.86
C ASP A 271 -8.18 0.05 8.23
N MET A 272 -7.58 1.12 8.75
CA MET A 272 -7.83 2.51 8.31
C MET A 272 -7.67 2.75 6.80
N PRO A 273 -6.61 2.27 6.12
CA PRO A 273 -6.43 2.55 4.69
C PRO A 273 -7.56 1.99 3.82
N LYS A 274 -8.16 0.87 4.22
CA LYS A 274 -9.32 0.26 3.56
C LYS A 274 -10.55 1.16 3.66
N LEU A 275 -10.84 1.67 4.86
CA LEU A 275 -11.93 2.63 5.11
C LEU A 275 -11.73 3.94 4.34
N ILE A 276 -10.51 4.47 4.32
CA ILE A 276 -10.16 5.69 3.58
C ILE A 276 -10.38 5.48 2.07
N CYS A 277 -9.99 4.33 1.53
CA CYS A 277 -10.21 4.01 0.12
C CYS A 277 -11.71 3.90 -0.22
N LEU A 278 -12.51 3.25 0.63
CA LEU A 278 -13.96 3.14 0.45
C LEU A 278 -14.67 4.50 0.55
N ALA A 279 -14.38 5.28 1.59
CA ALA A 279 -14.91 6.63 1.74
C ALA A 279 -14.54 7.51 0.53
N GLY A 280 -13.29 7.41 0.06
CA GLY A 280 -12.82 8.08 -1.15
C GLY A 280 -13.61 7.69 -2.40
N LEU A 281 -13.96 6.40 -2.56
CA LEU A 281 -14.80 5.93 -3.67
C LEU A 281 -16.22 6.50 -3.59
N VAL A 282 -16.86 6.45 -2.42
CA VAL A 282 -18.20 7.02 -2.20
C VAL A 282 -18.22 8.50 -2.56
N LEU A 283 -17.29 9.29 -2.01
CA LEU A 283 -17.17 10.72 -2.28
C LEU A 283 -16.92 11.00 -3.77
N LYS A 284 -16.08 10.20 -4.42
CA LYS A 284 -15.81 10.34 -5.86
C LYS A 284 -17.06 10.07 -6.70
N PHE A 285 -17.80 9.00 -6.42
CA PHE A 285 -19.01 8.68 -7.16
C PHE A 285 -20.11 9.70 -6.91
N ALA A 286 -20.28 10.18 -5.68
CA ALA A 286 -21.19 11.27 -5.35
C ALA A 286 -20.84 12.56 -6.11
N TYR A 287 -19.56 12.94 -6.11
CA TYR A 287 -19.07 14.09 -6.87
C TYR A 287 -19.34 13.96 -8.37
N ASN A 288 -19.07 12.79 -8.94
CA ASN A 288 -19.34 12.52 -10.36
C ASN A 288 -20.83 12.63 -10.70
N ILE A 289 -21.73 12.14 -9.82
CA ILE A 289 -23.18 12.29 -9.99
C ILE A 289 -23.54 13.78 -9.98
N PHE A 290 -23.09 14.53 -8.98
CA PHE A 290 -23.37 15.95 -8.84
C PHE A 290 -22.93 16.76 -10.07
N VAL A 291 -21.67 16.61 -10.49
CA VAL A 291 -21.13 17.31 -11.67
C VAL A 291 -21.86 16.92 -12.96
N THR A 292 -22.26 15.65 -13.10
CA THR A 292 -22.99 15.20 -14.28
C THR A 292 -24.41 15.77 -14.30
N LEU A 293 -25.08 15.85 -13.14
CA LEU A 293 -26.39 16.48 -13.00
C LEU A 293 -26.35 17.97 -13.32
N GLU A 294 -25.34 18.69 -12.82
CA GLU A 294 -25.14 20.11 -13.10
C GLU A 294 -24.98 20.35 -14.61
N LYS A 295 -24.05 19.64 -15.26
CA LYS A 295 -23.82 19.76 -16.71
C LYS A 295 -25.06 19.45 -17.55
N ARG A 296 -25.86 18.45 -17.14
CA ARG A 296 -27.10 18.09 -17.85
C ARG A 296 -28.22 19.09 -17.59
N SER A 297 -28.29 19.66 -16.38
CA SER A 297 -29.22 20.74 -16.04
C SER A 297 -28.94 21.99 -16.89
N GLU A 298 -27.68 22.37 -17.06
CA GLU A 298 -27.26 23.46 -17.94
C GLU A 298 -27.64 23.21 -19.40
N LYS A 299 -27.39 22.01 -19.93
CA LYS A 299 -27.79 21.63 -21.30
C LYS A 299 -29.31 21.74 -21.50
N LYS A 300 -30.10 21.31 -20.51
CA LYS A 300 -31.56 21.43 -20.54
C LYS A 300 -32.02 22.89 -20.51
N ARG A 301 -31.37 23.74 -19.70
CA ARG A 301 -31.60 25.20 -19.69
C ARG A 301 -31.29 25.85 -21.05
N GLN A 302 -30.31 25.33 -21.78
CA GLN A 302 -29.98 25.76 -23.15
C GLN A 302 -30.93 25.21 -24.23
N GLY A 303 -32.02 24.53 -23.85
CA GLY A 303 -33.00 23.97 -24.80
C GLY A 303 -32.50 22.76 -25.59
N LYS A 304 -31.36 22.15 -25.22
CA LYS A 304 -30.84 20.95 -25.89
C LYS A 304 -31.54 19.70 -25.37
N HIS A 305 -31.92 18.80 -26.26
CA HIS A 305 -32.44 17.49 -25.90
C HIS A 305 -31.32 16.65 -25.27
N VAL A 306 -31.52 16.15 -24.04
CA VAL A 306 -30.54 15.35 -23.30
C VAL A 306 -31.06 13.93 -23.10
N ASN A 307 -30.40 12.95 -23.70
CA ASN A 307 -30.72 11.53 -23.50
C ASN A 307 -30.03 10.99 -22.24
N TRP A 308 -30.78 10.80 -21.16
CA TRP A 308 -30.25 10.39 -19.85
C TRP A 308 -29.44 9.09 -19.85
N VAL A 309 -29.74 8.18 -20.79
CA VAL A 309 -29.17 6.82 -20.87
C VAL A 309 -27.97 6.73 -21.82
N TYR A 310 -27.96 7.48 -22.91
CA TYR A 310 -26.98 7.32 -24.00
C TYR A 310 -26.02 8.49 -24.19
N GLU A 311 -26.20 9.58 -23.45
CA GLU A 311 -25.33 10.76 -23.55
C GLU A 311 -23.89 10.40 -23.13
N ASN A 312 -22.93 10.77 -23.98
CA ASN A 312 -21.51 10.65 -23.66
C ASN A 312 -21.03 11.96 -23.00
N ASP A 313 -20.72 11.90 -21.70
CA ASP A 313 -20.33 13.07 -20.91
C ASP A 313 -18.82 13.42 -21.03
N THR A 314 -18.14 12.94 -22.07
CA THR A 314 -16.71 13.20 -22.32
C THR A 314 -16.52 14.50 -23.11
N ASN A 315 -15.92 15.52 -22.49
CA ASN A 315 -15.52 16.75 -23.16
C ASN A 315 -14.07 16.62 -23.65
N TRP A 316 -13.89 16.29 -24.93
CA TRP A 316 -12.56 16.13 -25.54
C TRP A 316 -11.67 17.39 -25.43
N LYS A 317 -12.25 18.58 -25.25
CA LYS A 317 -11.49 19.83 -25.06
C LYS A 317 -10.84 19.93 -23.68
N GLU A 318 -11.40 19.23 -22.69
CA GLU A 318 -10.82 19.10 -21.34
C GLU A 318 -9.81 17.95 -21.27
N GLU A 319 -9.67 17.18 -22.36
CA GLU A 319 -8.77 16.04 -22.41
C GLU A 319 -7.31 16.51 -22.41
N TYR A 320 -6.48 15.82 -21.63
CA TYR A 320 -5.09 16.22 -21.40
C TYR A 320 -4.27 16.26 -22.70
N MET A 321 -4.63 15.42 -23.70
CA MET A 321 -3.98 15.42 -25.01
C MET A 321 -4.15 16.76 -25.73
N TYR A 322 -5.35 17.35 -25.67
CA TYR A 322 -5.63 18.64 -26.28
C TYR A 322 -4.82 19.76 -25.60
N ILE A 323 -4.79 19.77 -24.27
CA ILE A 323 -4.00 20.73 -23.48
C ILE A 323 -2.52 20.59 -23.81
N HIS A 324 -2.01 19.36 -23.87
CA HIS A 324 -0.61 19.09 -24.19
C HIS A 324 -0.22 19.62 -25.58
N ILE A 325 -1.04 19.37 -26.60
CA ILE A 325 -0.81 19.87 -27.95
C ILE A 325 -0.78 21.41 -27.96
N LYS A 326 -1.75 22.05 -27.30
CA LYS A 326 -1.82 23.51 -27.18
C LYS A 326 -0.56 24.10 -26.54
N GLU A 327 -0.02 23.44 -25.52
CA GLU A 327 1.22 23.86 -24.87
C GLU A 327 2.45 23.66 -25.74
N VAL A 328 2.53 22.56 -26.49
CA VAL A 328 3.64 22.32 -27.43
C VAL A 328 3.70 23.45 -28.46
N PHE A 329 2.55 23.84 -29.03
CA PHE A 329 2.47 24.97 -29.95
C PHE A 329 2.85 26.30 -29.28
N LYS A 330 2.38 26.55 -28.06
CA LYS A 330 2.74 27.76 -27.29
C LYS A 330 4.24 27.83 -27.02
N LYS A 331 4.85 26.71 -26.63
CA LYS A 331 6.29 26.62 -26.35
C LYS A 331 7.12 26.84 -27.60
N HIS A 332 6.70 26.29 -28.74
CA HIS A 332 7.38 26.53 -30.02
C HIS A 332 7.37 28.01 -30.41
N ARG A 333 6.25 28.71 -30.16
CA ARG A 333 6.14 30.16 -30.37
C ARG A 333 7.10 30.95 -29.46
N ILE A 334 7.10 30.65 -28.16
CA ILE A 334 7.99 31.31 -27.18
C ILE A 334 9.45 31.04 -27.52
N ALA A 335 9.83 29.80 -27.83
CA ALA A 335 11.21 29.48 -28.21
C ALA A 335 11.67 30.22 -29.48
N LYS A 336 10.76 30.49 -30.41
CA LYS A 336 11.04 31.31 -31.60
C LYS A 336 11.26 32.78 -31.23
N GLU A 337 10.48 33.32 -30.28
CA GLU A 337 10.64 34.69 -29.75
C GLU A 337 11.92 34.83 -28.93
N GLU A 338 12.24 33.85 -28.08
CA GLU A 338 13.46 33.84 -27.26
C GLU A 338 14.71 33.75 -28.14
N LYS A 339 14.69 32.93 -29.20
CA LYS A 339 15.75 32.92 -30.23
C LYS A 339 15.87 34.27 -30.96
N ARG A 340 14.78 35.03 -31.10
CA ARG A 340 14.80 36.38 -31.68
C ARG A 340 15.40 37.39 -30.70
N LEU A 341 15.07 37.28 -29.42
CA LEU A 341 15.61 38.14 -28.35
C LEU A 341 17.09 37.85 -28.05
N LYS A 342 17.53 36.60 -28.13
CA LYS A 342 18.94 36.22 -28.03
C LYS A 342 19.77 36.75 -29.21
N ARG A 343 19.20 36.84 -30.42
CA ARG A 343 19.83 37.57 -31.54
C ARG A 343 19.93 39.08 -31.31
N LEU A 344 19.10 39.63 -30.43
CA LEU A 344 19.12 41.05 -30.04
C LEU A 344 20.12 41.34 -28.89
N GLY A 345 21.03 40.41 -28.59
CA GLY A 345 22.19 40.67 -27.72
C GLY A 345 21.90 40.80 -26.23
N LYS A 346 20.72 40.40 -25.75
CA LYS A 346 20.45 40.36 -24.30
C LYS A 346 21.15 39.17 -23.65
N VAL A 347 22.26 39.45 -22.98
CA VAL A 347 23.00 38.53 -22.13
C VAL A 347 22.18 38.27 -20.86
N GLU A 348 21.95 37.00 -20.56
CA GLU A 348 21.17 36.53 -19.40
C GLU A 348 22.17 36.26 -18.26
N GLU A 349 22.13 37.05 -17.19
CA GLU A 349 23.03 36.91 -16.03
C GLU A 349 22.79 35.59 -15.29
N GLU A 350 23.87 34.90 -14.92
CA GLU A 350 23.77 33.64 -14.19
C GLU A 350 23.30 33.86 -12.74
N PRO A 351 22.34 33.07 -12.24
CA PRO A 351 21.83 33.24 -10.89
C PRO A 351 22.86 32.79 -9.83
N PRO A 352 22.88 33.46 -8.66
CA PRO A 352 23.79 33.14 -7.56
C PRO A 352 23.66 31.69 -7.06
N PHE A 353 24.73 31.16 -6.45
CA PHE A 353 24.84 29.77 -5.99
C PHE A 353 23.65 29.30 -5.13
N LEU A 354 23.14 30.15 -4.22
CA LEU A 354 21.99 29.82 -3.37
C LEU A 354 20.72 29.59 -4.19
N GLN A 355 20.54 30.35 -5.27
CA GLN A 355 19.44 30.14 -6.22
C GLN A 355 19.66 28.87 -7.03
N ARG A 356 20.90 28.50 -7.40
CA ARG A 356 21.18 27.19 -8.03
C ARG A 356 20.80 26.04 -7.11
N MET A 357 21.15 26.13 -5.83
CA MET A 357 20.83 25.09 -4.85
C MET A 357 19.31 25.00 -4.59
N LYS A 358 18.65 26.15 -4.40
CA LYS A 358 17.18 26.24 -4.29
C LYS A 358 16.47 25.73 -5.55
N THR A 359 17.03 25.95 -6.73
CA THR A 359 16.50 25.44 -8.01
C THR A 359 16.77 23.95 -8.17
N LYS A 360 17.88 23.44 -7.63
CA LYS A 360 18.18 21.99 -7.61
C LYS A 360 17.24 21.24 -6.67
N ILE A 361 16.98 21.78 -5.48
CA ILE A 361 15.98 21.27 -4.52
C ILE A 361 14.57 21.42 -5.11
N ARG A 362 14.25 22.54 -5.75
CA ARG A 362 12.97 22.75 -6.45
C ARG A 362 12.81 21.81 -7.65
N GLY A 363 13.89 21.47 -8.34
CA GLY A 363 13.91 20.50 -9.44
C GLY A 363 13.89 19.05 -8.98
N MET A 364 14.17 18.80 -7.70
CA MET A 364 13.96 17.54 -7.00
C MET A 364 12.52 17.45 -6.44
N MET A 365 11.96 18.58 -5.99
CA MET A 365 10.54 18.73 -5.73
C MET A 365 9.73 18.68 -7.02
N TYR A 366 8.52 18.15 -6.92
CA TYR A 366 7.64 17.97 -8.05
C TYR A 366 7.06 19.32 -8.54
N GLU A 367 7.64 19.90 -9.59
CA GLU A 367 7.02 21.04 -10.29
C GLU A 367 5.89 20.54 -11.19
N VAL A 368 4.64 20.93 -10.91
CA VAL A 368 3.49 20.64 -11.77
C VAL A 368 3.72 21.29 -13.14
N LYS A 369 3.94 20.49 -14.20
CA LYS A 369 3.81 21.02 -15.57
C LYS A 369 2.34 20.90 -15.96
N PRO A 370 1.71 21.99 -16.42
CA PRO A 370 0.43 21.84 -17.08
C PRO A 370 0.63 20.90 -18.31
N GLY A 371 -0.38 20.13 -18.67
CA GLY A 371 -0.33 19.19 -19.81
C GLY A 371 0.43 17.86 -19.61
N PHE A 372 1.17 17.65 -18.51
CA PHE A 372 1.73 16.32 -18.20
C PHE A 372 0.85 15.56 -17.20
N GLN A 373 0.50 14.32 -17.55
CA GLN A 373 -0.21 13.40 -16.66
C GLN A 373 0.53 12.07 -16.58
N TYR A 374 0.62 11.53 -15.36
CA TYR A 374 1.13 10.19 -15.12
C TYR A 374 0.12 9.15 -15.64
N GLY A 375 0.63 8.04 -16.16
CA GLY A 375 -0.21 6.93 -16.59
C GLY A 375 -0.92 6.30 -15.39
N THR A 376 -2.16 5.84 -15.59
CA THR A 376 -2.96 5.23 -14.51
C THR A 376 -2.23 4.07 -13.85
N ARG A 377 -1.59 3.19 -14.64
CA ARG A 377 -0.81 2.06 -14.10
C ARG A 377 0.28 2.52 -13.13
N PHE A 378 1.04 3.55 -13.50
CA PHE A 378 2.12 4.07 -12.66
C PHE A 378 1.58 4.67 -11.35
N CYS A 379 0.49 5.44 -11.43
CA CYS A 379 -0.14 6.02 -10.23
C CYS A 379 -0.68 4.94 -9.29
N VAL A 380 -1.32 3.92 -9.86
CA VAL A 380 -1.86 2.79 -9.12
C VAL A 380 -0.73 2.00 -8.45
N SER A 381 0.34 1.65 -9.17
CA SER A 381 1.47 0.92 -8.57
C SER A 381 2.14 1.71 -7.45
N LEU A 382 2.27 3.03 -7.60
CA LEU A 382 2.82 3.91 -6.57
C LEU A 382 1.92 3.92 -5.33
N CYS A 383 0.60 4.02 -5.52
CA CYS A 383 -0.38 4.02 -4.44
C CYS A 383 -0.36 2.70 -3.65
N ILE A 384 -0.37 1.57 -4.35
CA ILE A 384 -0.32 0.24 -3.70
C ILE A 384 1.02 0.07 -2.97
N ALA A 385 2.13 0.52 -3.55
CA ALA A 385 3.44 0.46 -2.88
C ALA A 385 3.44 1.25 -1.56
N VAL A 386 2.87 2.45 -1.53
CA VAL A 386 2.73 3.24 -0.30
C VAL A 386 1.85 2.52 0.74
N LEU A 387 0.73 1.94 0.32
CA LEU A 387 -0.16 1.18 1.20
C LEU A 387 0.52 -0.08 1.76
N ALA A 388 1.29 -0.79 0.94
CA ALA A 388 2.02 -1.97 1.36
C ALA A 388 3.12 -1.65 2.37
N VAL A 389 3.91 -0.60 2.12
CA VAL A 389 4.93 -0.12 3.07
C VAL A 389 4.28 0.37 4.36
N TYR A 390 3.14 1.07 4.28
CA TYR A 390 2.37 1.45 5.47
C TYR A 390 1.99 0.22 6.31
N GLY A 391 1.46 -0.84 5.70
CA GLY A 391 1.12 -2.06 6.42
C GLY A 391 2.31 -2.71 7.11
N ILE A 392 3.46 -2.82 6.42
CA ILE A 392 4.70 -3.37 6.99
C ILE A 392 5.22 -2.50 8.14
N MET A 393 5.14 -1.18 8.00
CA MET A 393 5.56 -0.25 9.06
C MET A 393 4.66 -0.38 10.29
N CYS A 394 3.34 -0.44 10.13
CA CYS A 394 2.42 -0.71 11.23
C CYS A 394 2.72 -2.05 11.91
N PHE A 395 3.03 -3.09 11.14
CA PHE A 395 3.40 -4.40 11.67
C PHE A 395 4.66 -4.34 12.53
N SER A 396 5.69 -3.69 11.98
CA SER A 396 6.99 -3.52 12.62
C SER A 396 6.86 -2.69 13.90
N ILE A 397 6.11 -1.58 13.88
CA ILE A 397 5.81 -0.79 15.08
C ILE A 397 5.13 -1.67 16.16
N GLY A 398 4.20 -2.54 15.76
CA GLY A 398 3.57 -3.49 16.69
C GLY A 398 4.52 -4.47 17.33
N LEU A 399 5.41 -5.07 16.54
CA LEU A 399 6.45 -5.93 17.06
C LEU A 399 7.41 -5.16 17.97
N GLY A 400 7.83 -3.95 17.57
CA GLY A 400 8.70 -3.10 18.35
C GLY A 400 8.12 -2.74 19.72
N ILE A 401 6.81 -2.44 19.80
CA ILE A 401 6.15 -2.18 21.09
C ILE A 401 6.15 -3.44 21.96
N VAL A 402 5.84 -4.62 21.41
CA VAL A 402 5.81 -5.87 22.19
C VAL A 402 7.19 -6.21 22.72
N ILE A 403 8.22 -6.17 21.87
CA ILE A 403 9.58 -6.55 22.23
C ILE A 403 10.21 -5.50 23.16
N PHE A 404 10.22 -4.22 22.78
CA PHE A 404 10.99 -3.22 23.51
C PHE A 404 10.23 -2.57 24.66
N VAL A 405 8.89 -2.52 24.62
CA VAL A 405 8.12 -1.90 25.72
C VAL A 405 7.60 -2.96 26.68
N LYS A 406 7.10 -4.11 26.22
CA LYS A 406 6.59 -5.12 27.17
C LYS A 406 7.68 -6.04 27.67
N LEU A 407 8.38 -6.73 26.78
CA LEU A 407 9.36 -7.74 27.18
C LEU A 407 10.53 -7.10 27.93
N LEU A 408 11.02 -5.96 27.46
CA LEU A 408 12.12 -5.25 28.13
C LEU A 408 11.70 -4.74 29.53
N ASN A 409 10.52 -4.12 29.66
CA ASN A 409 10.06 -3.64 30.97
C ASN A 409 9.77 -4.81 31.92
N GLN A 410 9.18 -5.91 31.42
CA GLN A 410 8.98 -7.12 32.21
C GLN A 410 10.30 -7.74 32.66
N LEU A 411 11.34 -7.74 31.81
CA LEU A 411 12.67 -8.18 32.20
C LEU A 411 13.25 -7.26 33.29
N ILE A 412 13.16 -5.94 33.11
CA ILE A 412 13.70 -4.94 34.04
C ILE A 412 13.02 -5.02 35.41
N ASP A 413 11.70 -5.21 35.44
CA ASP A 413 10.90 -5.28 36.66
C ASP A 413 11.08 -6.60 37.40
N ASN A 414 11.41 -7.69 36.69
CA ASN A 414 11.72 -8.97 37.32
C ASN A 414 13.16 -8.95 37.84
N VAL A 415 13.31 -8.48 39.09
CA VAL A 415 14.60 -8.34 39.77
C VAL A 415 15.46 -9.62 39.66
N ASP A 416 14.84 -10.80 39.77
CA ASP A 416 15.51 -12.09 39.68
C ASP A 416 16.04 -12.43 38.28
N GLY A 417 15.34 -12.00 37.21
CA GLY A 417 15.73 -12.29 35.83
C GLY A 417 16.96 -11.48 35.39
N VAL A 418 17.01 -10.21 35.75
CA VAL A 418 18.16 -9.34 35.46
C VAL A 418 19.34 -9.67 36.39
N GLN A 419 19.07 -10.05 37.64
CA GLN A 419 20.11 -10.51 38.56
C GLN A 419 20.74 -11.81 38.05
N TRP A 420 19.95 -12.79 37.59
CA TRP A 420 20.44 -14.03 36.99
C TRP A 420 21.30 -13.77 35.73
N LEU A 421 20.89 -12.87 34.85
CA LEU A 421 21.67 -12.45 33.67
C LEU A 421 22.97 -11.74 34.06
N SER A 422 22.90 -10.85 35.04
CA SER A 422 24.06 -10.14 35.60
C SER A 422 25.09 -11.11 36.19
N ASP A 423 24.63 -12.12 36.93
CA ASP A 423 25.47 -13.10 37.61
C ASP A 423 26.12 -14.09 36.63
N ASN A 424 25.39 -14.51 35.58
CA ASN A 424 25.92 -15.43 34.57
C ASN A 424 26.90 -14.75 33.60
N ILE A 425 26.62 -13.51 33.19
CA ILE A 425 27.46 -12.78 32.22
C ILE A 425 28.56 -11.98 32.94
N LYS A 426 28.52 -11.86 34.27
CA LYS A 426 29.42 -11.03 35.10
C LYS A 426 29.45 -9.56 34.66
N VAL A 427 28.31 -9.06 34.20
CA VAL A 427 28.12 -7.68 33.74
C VAL A 427 27.21 -6.96 34.73
N ALA A 428 27.43 -5.66 34.93
CA ALA A 428 26.60 -4.89 35.85
C ALA A 428 25.16 -4.78 35.32
N LYS A 429 24.18 -4.90 36.23
CA LYS A 429 22.76 -4.70 35.95
C LYS A 429 22.47 -3.43 35.15
N GLN A 430 23.18 -2.33 35.45
CA GLN A 430 23.00 -1.06 34.78
C GLN A 430 23.37 -1.12 33.29
N ASP A 431 24.45 -1.84 32.95
CA ASP A 431 24.90 -1.96 31.56
C ASP A 431 23.85 -2.70 30.72
N ILE A 432 23.22 -3.74 31.27
CA ILE A 432 22.17 -4.52 30.59
C ILE A 432 20.96 -3.63 30.25
N ILE A 433 20.57 -2.76 31.17
CA ILE A 433 19.47 -1.81 30.96
C ILE A 433 19.84 -0.79 29.88
N ASP A 434 21.07 -0.25 29.94
CA ASP A 434 21.56 0.73 28.96
C ASP A 434 21.67 0.11 27.56
N TYR A 435 22.09 -1.15 27.44
CA TYR A 435 22.06 -1.90 26.18
C TYR A 435 20.64 -2.10 25.64
N GLY A 436 19.68 -2.46 26.49
CA GLY A 436 18.27 -2.60 26.09
C GLY A 436 17.69 -1.30 25.53
N ASN A 437 17.98 -0.17 26.19
CA ASN A 437 17.57 1.16 25.73
C ASN A 437 18.28 1.55 24.41
N ALA A 438 19.56 1.24 24.27
CA ALA A 438 20.31 1.47 23.03
C ALA A 438 19.73 0.66 21.86
N LEU A 439 19.38 -0.61 22.07
CA LEU A 439 18.72 -1.45 21.06
C LEU A 439 17.36 -0.87 20.66
N GLY A 440 16.51 -0.52 21.62
CA GLY A 440 15.21 0.08 21.34
C GLY A 440 15.32 1.39 20.56
N THR A 441 16.19 2.31 20.97
CA THR A 441 16.42 3.58 20.26
C THR A 441 16.97 3.37 18.85
N SER A 442 17.90 2.42 18.66
CA SER A 442 18.43 2.07 17.35
C SER A 442 17.35 1.53 16.41
N TYR A 443 16.43 0.70 16.92
CA TYR A 443 15.30 0.15 16.16
C TYR A 443 14.36 1.26 15.66
N TRP A 444 13.97 2.18 16.54
CA TRP A 444 13.10 3.31 16.16
C TRP A 444 13.78 4.23 15.14
N LEU A 445 15.09 4.48 15.29
CA LEU A 445 15.85 5.28 14.34
C LEU A 445 15.95 4.61 12.96
N ALA A 446 16.20 3.30 12.92
CA ALA A 446 16.23 2.50 11.69
C ALA A 446 14.89 2.55 10.95
N MET A 447 13.78 2.42 11.69
CA MET A 447 12.42 2.53 11.14
C MET A 447 12.16 3.91 10.52
N MET A 448 12.48 4.99 11.24
CA MET A 448 12.27 6.34 10.74
C MET A 448 13.12 6.65 9.51
N THR A 449 14.39 6.22 9.52
CA THR A 449 15.28 6.40 8.37
C THR A 449 14.80 5.62 7.15
N SER A 450 14.31 4.39 7.32
CA SER A 450 13.72 3.57 6.25
C SER A 450 12.51 4.26 5.59
N VAL A 451 11.59 4.82 6.39
CA VAL A 451 10.43 5.57 5.88
C VAL A 451 10.86 6.81 5.07
N ILE A 452 11.84 7.55 5.58
CA ILE A 452 12.36 8.75 4.91
C ILE A 452 13.03 8.37 3.58
N LEU A 453 13.88 7.34 3.58
CA LEU A 453 14.54 6.84 2.37
C LEU A 453 13.51 6.36 1.34
N PHE A 454 12.49 5.60 1.76
CA PHE A 454 11.41 5.19 0.88
C PHE A 454 10.70 6.38 0.24
N ALA A 455 10.35 7.40 1.02
CA ALA A 455 9.71 8.62 0.49
C ALA A 455 10.61 9.35 -0.52
N LEU A 456 11.91 9.48 -0.24
CA LEU A 456 12.89 10.09 -1.13
C LEU A 456 13.04 9.31 -2.45
N VAL A 457 13.15 7.99 -2.38
CA VAL A 457 13.24 7.10 -3.55
C VAL A 457 11.98 7.20 -4.40
N MET A 458 10.79 7.24 -3.79
CA MET A 458 9.52 7.39 -4.49
C MET A 458 9.40 8.74 -5.19
N MET A 459 9.81 9.84 -4.55
CA MET A 459 9.87 11.16 -5.19
C MET A 459 10.84 11.19 -6.36
N ASN A 460 12.01 10.57 -6.20
CA ASN A 460 13.00 10.44 -7.25
C ASN A 460 12.43 9.64 -8.43
N GLN A 461 11.76 8.52 -8.17
CA GLN A 461 11.12 7.68 -9.19
C GLN A 461 10.07 8.45 -9.99
N MET A 462 9.20 9.23 -9.32
CA MET A 462 8.21 10.07 -9.99
C MET A 462 8.86 11.10 -10.94
N THR A 463 10.02 11.63 -10.55
CA THR A 463 10.78 12.61 -11.34
C THR A 463 11.44 11.95 -12.56
N TRP A 464 12.09 10.80 -12.37
CA TRP A 464 12.71 10.04 -13.46
C TRP A 464 11.69 9.52 -14.47
N TYR A 465 10.59 8.92 -13.99
CA TYR A 465 9.50 8.46 -14.84
C TYR A 465 9.02 9.57 -15.77
N ARG A 466 8.76 10.75 -15.21
CA ARG A 466 8.33 11.92 -15.97
C ARG A 466 9.35 12.37 -17.00
N ARG A 467 10.64 12.46 -16.64
CA ARG A 467 11.72 12.81 -17.57
C ARG A 467 11.80 11.81 -18.73
N HIS A 468 11.73 10.52 -18.44
CA HIS A 468 11.77 9.45 -19.45
C HIS A 468 10.55 9.49 -20.37
N VAL A 469 9.34 9.67 -19.84
CA VAL A 469 8.13 9.77 -20.68
C VAL A 469 8.17 11.00 -21.58
N ILE A 470 8.66 12.14 -21.09
CA ILE A 470 8.79 13.35 -21.93
C ILE A 470 9.84 13.14 -23.04
N LYS A 471 11.00 12.55 -22.74
CA LYS A 471 12.02 12.20 -23.75
C LYS A 471 11.48 11.22 -24.79
N LEU A 472 10.71 10.23 -24.34
CA LEU A 472 10.08 9.26 -25.24
C LEU A 472 9.07 9.92 -26.18
N ARG A 473 8.29 10.89 -25.68
CA ARG A 473 7.35 11.69 -26.51
C ARG A 473 8.08 12.61 -27.50
N SER A 474 9.27 13.11 -27.17
CA SER A 474 10.08 13.89 -28.11
C SER A 474 10.85 13.02 -29.12
N GLY A 475 10.71 11.69 -29.06
CA GLY A 475 11.40 10.76 -29.95
C GLY A 475 12.84 10.43 -29.53
N ASP A 476 13.33 10.96 -28.41
CA ASP A 476 14.64 10.62 -27.87
C ASP A 476 14.56 9.26 -27.18
N ARG A 477 15.18 8.26 -27.82
CA ARG A 477 15.22 6.87 -27.35
C ARG A 477 16.59 6.46 -26.81
N SER A 478 17.53 7.40 -26.67
CA SER A 478 18.92 7.14 -26.25
C SER A 478 19.03 6.38 -24.92
N PHE A 479 18.10 6.61 -23.99
CA PHE A 479 18.06 5.95 -22.68
C PHE A 479 17.51 4.52 -22.69
N LEU A 480 16.88 4.08 -23.78
CA LEU A 480 16.30 2.74 -23.85
C LEU A 480 17.39 1.69 -24.09
N PRO A 481 17.22 0.47 -23.55
CA PRO A 481 18.10 -0.65 -23.87
C PRO A 481 18.22 -0.89 -25.38
N SER A 482 19.43 -1.25 -25.82
CA SER A 482 19.77 -1.44 -27.24
C SER A 482 18.84 -2.42 -27.98
N GLY A 483 18.31 -3.44 -27.28
CA GLY A 483 17.35 -4.38 -27.85
C GLY A 483 15.98 -3.77 -28.21
N ILE A 484 15.53 -2.75 -27.47
CA ILE A 484 14.29 -2.01 -27.79
C ILE A 484 14.57 -1.00 -28.91
N GLN A 485 15.73 -0.35 -28.88
CA GLN A 485 16.13 0.60 -29.92
C GLN A 485 16.24 -0.07 -31.30
N LYS A 486 16.89 -1.25 -31.35
CA LYS A 486 17.06 -2.04 -32.58
C LYS A 486 15.80 -2.82 -32.99
N LYS A 487 14.68 -2.68 -32.27
CA LYS A 487 13.42 -3.43 -32.47
C LYS A 487 13.60 -4.95 -32.53
N THR A 488 14.65 -5.48 -31.88
CA THR A 488 14.93 -6.92 -31.86
C THR A 488 14.08 -7.66 -30.84
N LEU A 489 13.49 -6.95 -29.88
CA LEU A 489 12.61 -7.54 -28.87
C LEU A 489 11.23 -7.86 -29.46
N ALA A 490 10.81 -9.11 -29.31
CA ALA A 490 9.46 -9.54 -29.67
C ALA A 490 8.39 -8.72 -28.91
N PRO A 491 7.33 -8.22 -29.59
CA PRO A 491 6.25 -7.46 -28.95
C PRO A 491 5.60 -8.18 -27.75
N ALA A 492 5.51 -9.51 -27.82
CA ALA A 492 5.00 -10.34 -26.74
C ALA A 492 5.80 -10.16 -25.44
N ARG A 493 7.15 -10.16 -25.51
CA ARG A 493 8.01 -9.96 -24.34
C ARG A 493 7.83 -8.57 -23.73
N LEU A 494 7.68 -7.55 -24.57
CA LEU A 494 7.41 -6.18 -24.10
C LEU A 494 6.06 -6.10 -23.39
N MET A 495 5.03 -6.75 -23.93
CA MET A 495 3.70 -6.83 -23.31
C MET A 495 3.73 -7.59 -21.98
N THR A 496 4.44 -8.71 -21.90
CA THR A 496 4.61 -9.46 -20.64
C THR A 496 5.36 -8.63 -19.59
N ALA A 497 6.46 -7.95 -19.95
CA ALA A 497 7.17 -7.06 -19.03
C ALA A 497 6.27 -5.92 -18.54
N SER A 498 5.45 -5.38 -19.44
CA SER A 498 4.46 -4.35 -19.15
C SER A 498 3.40 -4.82 -18.13
N PHE A 499 2.92 -6.06 -18.23
CA PHE A 499 1.99 -6.64 -17.25
C PHE A 499 2.65 -6.90 -15.90
N LYS A 500 3.89 -7.39 -15.88
CA LYS A 500 4.61 -7.71 -14.64
C LYS A 500 5.07 -6.46 -13.87
N TYR A 501 5.19 -5.31 -14.53
CA TYR A 501 5.72 -4.07 -13.95
C TYR A 501 5.09 -3.69 -12.62
N ALA A 502 3.75 -3.68 -12.53
CA ALA A 502 3.07 -3.22 -11.31
C ALA A 502 3.34 -4.14 -10.11
N GLY A 503 3.32 -5.46 -10.33
CA GLY A 503 3.60 -6.44 -9.27
C GLY A 503 5.06 -6.37 -8.80
N PHE A 504 6.02 -6.31 -9.73
CA PHE A 504 7.43 -6.15 -9.37
C PHE A 504 7.70 -4.85 -8.63
N GLN A 505 7.11 -3.74 -9.07
CA GLN A 505 7.28 -2.45 -8.40
C GLN A 505 6.87 -2.52 -6.94
N VAL A 506 5.69 -3.09 -6.65
CA VAL A 506 5.19 -3.25 -5.29
C VAL A 506 6.07 -4.23 -4.50
N GLY A 507 6.45 -5.36 -5.11
CA GLY A 507 7.32 -6.35 -4.47
C GLY A 507 8.67 -5.78 -4.04
N TYR A 508 9.35 -5.03 -4.90
CA TYR A 508 10.61 -4.37 -4.53
C TYR A 508 10.42 -3.27 -3.48
N CYS A 509 9.29 -2.57 -3.49
CA CYS A 509 8.98 -1.58 -2.44
C CYS A 509 8.72 -2.23 -1.09
N ILE A 510 8.16 -3.44 -1.05
CA ILE A 510 7.95 -4.24 0.16
C ILE A 510 9.28 -4.77 0.70
N TRP A 511 10.16 -5.25 -0.18
CA TRP A 511 11.47 -5.77 0.21
C TRP A 511 12.40 -4.68 0.76
N GLY A 512 12.30 -3.46 0.22
CA GLY A 512 13.19 -2.35 0.59
C GLY A 512 13.25 -2.05 2.10
N PRO A 513 12.11 -1.92 2.81
CA PRO A 513 12.13 -1.70 4.26
C PRO A 513 12.51 -2.90 5.13
N ILE A 514 12.48 -4.11 4.59
CA ILE A 514 12.76 -5.35 5.34
C ILE A 514 14.28 -5.59 5.44
N PHE A 515 15.04 -5.14 4.44
CA PHE A 515 16.50 -5.20 4.36
C PHE A 515 17.13 -3.85 4.69
#